data_AF-A0A6N6S5D9-F1
#
_entry.id   AF-A0A6N6S5D9-F1
#
_cell.length_a   1.000
_cell.length_b   1.000
_cell.length_c   1.000
_cell.angle_alpha   90.00
_cell.angle_beta   90.00
_cell.angle_gamma   90.00
#
_symmetry.space_group_name_H-M   'P 1'
#
loop_
_entity.id
_entity.type
_entity.pdbx_description
1 polymer ?
#
loop_
_entity_poly.entity_id
_entity_poly.type
_entity_poly.pdbx_seq_one_letter_code
_entity_poly.pdbx_strand_id
1 'polypeptide(L)'
;MRDFLEKKSSGLHGETTEGRIAEILDHKPEGSNSHKQQYLLKKEQTARKRKLTKEVQTVEEKIALLETQKKELDHIFSDPALYDDREKSVEINKQYKTVIQELSVLYNQWEEMHAELESISDQEIPQRIPESNGLR
;
A
#
# COMPACT_ATOMS: atom_id res chain seq x y z
N MET A 1 35.08 27.98 11.82
CA MET A 1 35.45 27.23 13.03
C MET A 1 34.74 25.87 12.93
N ARG A 2 35.37 24.74 12.63
CA ARG A 2 36.77 24.31 12.68
C ARG A 2 37.09 23.55 11.39
N ASP A 3 38.01 24.10 10.60
CA ASP A 3 38.99 23.30 9.87
C ASP A 3 39.99 22.71 10.88
N PHE A 4 40.96 21.92 10.39
CA PHE A 4 42.16 21.40 11.09
C PHE A 4 41.95 19.94 11.58
N LEU A 5 42.61 18.89 11.09
CA LEU A 5 44.02 18.65 10.72
C LEU A 5 44.09 17.39 9.83
N GLU A 6 44.76 17.42 8.66
CA GLU A 6 46.21 17.17 8.48
C GLU A 6 46.52 15.65 8.44
N LYS A 7 46.67 15.04 7.26
CA LYS A 7 47.90 14.91 6.43
C LYS A 7 48.83 13.78 6.89
N LYS A 8 49.08 12.88 5.94
CA LYS A 8 50.26 12.01 5.74
C LYS A 8 50.53 10.86 6.72
N SER A 9 50.43 9.66 6.16
CA SER A 9 51.59 8.78 6.04
C SER A 9 51.62 8.15 4.65
N SER A 10 52.50 8.68 3.80
CA SER A 10 53.04 7.96 2.65
C SER A 10 54.05 6.93 3.18
N GLY A 11 53.99 5.70 2.67
CA GLY A 11 54.97 4.63 2.85
C GLY A 11 54.51 3.44 2.00
N LEU A 12 54.94 3.27 0.74
CA LEU A 12 56.25 2.86 0.22
C LEU A 12 56.46 1.33 0.29
N HIS A 13 56.44 0.72 -0.91
CA HIS A 13 57.13 -0.49 -1.41
C HIS A 13 57.15 -1.80 -0.61
N GLY A 14 56.95 -2.89 -1.36
CA GLY A 14 57.27 -4.26 -0.97
C GLY A 14 56.40 -5.22 -1.78
N GLU A 15 56.59 -5.41 -3.08
CA GLU A 15 57.59 -6.30 -3.70
C GLU A 15 56.81 -7.40 -4.45
N THR A 16 57.22 -7.60 -5.70
CA THR A 16 56.77 -8.59 -6.66
C THR A 16 56.86 -10.01 -6.10
N THR A 17 55.76 -10.74 -6.15
CA THR A 17 55.81 -12.18 -6.42
C THR A 17 54.83 -12.50 -7.54
N GLU A 18 55.40 -12.66 -8.73
CA GLU A 18 54.80 -13.37 -9.84
C GLU A 18 54.19 -14.70 -9.39
N GLY A 19 53.10 -15.06 -10.05
CA GLY A 19 52.73 -16.45 -10.24
C GLY A 19 52.00 -17.10 -9.08
N ARG A 20 50.68 -16.87 -9.00
CA ARG A 20 49.76 -17.97 -8.71
C ARG A 20 48.41 -17.76 -9.38
N ILE A 21 48.28 -18.39 -10.55
CA ILE A 21 47.12 -19.21 -10.95
C ILE A 21 45.80 -18.42 -10.96
N ALA A 22 45.44 -17.74 -12.05
CA ALA A 22 44.78 -18.37 -13.20
C ALA A 22 43.62 -19.31 -12.82
N GLU A 23 42.71 -18.94 -11.90
CA GLU A 23 41.47 -19.72 -11.70
C GLU A 23 40.37 -19.04 -10.86
N ILE A 24 39.96 -17.81 -11.17
CA ILE A 24 38.64 -17.30 -10.72
C ILE A 24 38.01 -16.44 -11.83
N LEU A 25 37.84 -17.03 -13.00
CA LEU A 25 36.93 -16.53 -14.05
C LEU A 25 35.80 -17.53 -14.21
N ASP A 26 35.01 -17.80 -13.17
CA ASP A 26 33.66 -18.35 -13.37
C ASP A 26 32.74 -18.32 -12.14
N HIS A 27 32.58 -17.16 -11.51
CA HIS A 27 31.35 -16.93 -10.72
C HIS A 27 30.47 -15.89 -11.40
N LYS A 28 29.78 -16.37 -12.43
CA LYS A 28 28.57 -15.73 -12.97
C LYS A 28 27.66 -15.38 -11.78
N PRO A 29 27.26 -14.12 -11.58
CA PRO A 29 26.42 -13.72 -10.46
C PRO A 29 24.98 -14.22 -10.71
N GLU A 30 24.72 -15.48 -10.40
CA GLU A 30 23.39 -16.10 -10.33
C GLU A 30 22.49 -15.45 -9.25
N GLY A 31 22.98 -14.41 -8.55
CA GLY A 31 22.21 -13.57 -7.61
C GLY A 31 21.62 -12.28 -8.20
N SER A 32 22.05 -11.85 -9.40
CA SER A 32 21.63 -10.56 -9.99
C SER A 32 20.19 -10.57 -10.51
N ASN A 33 19.75 -11.70 -11.08
CA ASN A 33 18.40 -11.84 -11.61
C ASN A 33 17.35 -11.93 -10.48
N SER A 34 17.69 -12.62 -9.39
CA SER A 34 16.82 -12.76 -8.22
C SER A 34 16.58 -11.42 -7.50
N HIS A 35 17.61 -10.60 -7.31
CA HIS A 35 17.44 -9.27 -6.70
C HIS A 35 16.58 -8.34 -7.55
N LYS A 36 16.77 -8.37 -8.88
CA LYS A 36 15.95 -7.58 -9.81
C LYS A 36 14.49 -8.05 -9.80
N GLN A 37 14.24 -9.36 -9.78
CA GLN A 37 12.89 -9.93 -9.68
C GLN A 37 12.22 -9.55 -8.36
N GLN A 38 12.92 -9.64 -7.23
CA GLN A 38 12.39 -9.25 -5.93
C GLN A 38 12.06 -7.75 -5.85
N TYR A 39 12.91 -6.89 -6.44
CA TYR A 39 12.63 -5.46 -6.55
C TYR A 39 11.38 -5.16 -7.37
N LEU A 40 11.19 -5.84 -8.51
CA LEU A 40 10.00 -5.66 -9.34
C LEU A 40 8.73 -6.10 -8.62
N LEU A 41 8.76 -7.25 -7.94
CA LEU A 41 7.64 -7.76 -7.13
C LEU A 41 7.26 -6.78 -6.01
N LYS A 42 8.25 -6.24 -5.28
CA LYS A 42 8.00 -5.26 -4.22
C LYS A 42 7.41 -3.96 -4.76
N LYS A 43 7.91 -3.48 -5.89
CA LYS A 43 7.39 -2.27 -6.55
C LYS A 43 5.93 -2.48 -6.99
N GLU A 44 5.61 -3.64 -7.55
CA GLU A 44 4.26 -3.99 -7.96
C GLU A 44 3.30 -4.07 -6.76
N GLN A 45 3.67 -4.76 -5.68
CA GLN A 45 2.87 -4.82 -4.46
C GLN A 45 2.65 -3.43 -3.84
N THR A 46 3.70 -2.61 -3.80
CA THR A 46 3.60 -1.22 -3.30
C THR A 46 2.64 -0.39 -4.17
N ALA A 47 2.68 -0.56 -5.49
CA ALA A 47 1.79 0.14 -6.41
C ALA A 47 0.33 -0.31 -6.24
N ARG A 48 0.09 -1.63 -6.10
CA ARG A 48 -1.23 -2.22 -5.83
C ARG A 48 -1.80 -1.70 -4.51
N LYS A 49 -1.01 -1.77 -3.42
CA LYS A 49 -1.39 -1.24 -2.09
C LYS A 49 -1.78 0.23 -2.17
N ARG A 50 -0.96 1.07 -2.81
CA ARG A 50 -1.27 2.51 -2.97
C ARG A 50 -2.55 2.76 -3.77
N LYS A 51 -2.81 1.98 -4.80
CA LYS A 51 -4.03 2.10 -5.60
C LYS A 51 -5.25 1.72 -4.74
N LEU A 52 -5.20 0.56 -4.09
CA LEU A 52 -6.27 0.05 -3.25
C LEU A 52 -6.58 0.98 -2.06
N THR A 53 -5.56 1.51 -1.38
CA THR A 53 -5.74 2.50 -0.30
C THR A 53 -6.47 3.76 -0.79
N LYS A 54 -6.19 4.24 -2.01
CA LYS A 54 -6.92 5.40 -2.57
C LYS A 54 -8.36 5.07 -2.91
N GLU A 55 -8.61 3.87 -3.42
CA GLU A 55 -9.96 3.39 -3.73
C GLU A 55 -10.79 3.24 -2.45
N VAL A 56 -10.22 2.67 -1.39
CA VAL A 56 -10.82 2.62 -0.04
C VAL A 56 -11.20 4.02 0.44
N GLN A 57 -10.28 4.99 0.41
CA GLN A 57 -10.57 6.38 0.80
C GLN A 57 -11.74 6.97 0.01
N THR A 58 -11.77 6.72 -1.31
CA THR A 58 -12.84 7.22 -2.18
C THR A 58 -14.19 6.59 -1.82
N VAL A 59 -14.21 5.31 -1.47
CA VAL A 59 -15.42 4.61 -1.04
C VAL A 59 -15.88 5.09 0.33
N GLU A 60 -14.96 5.30 1.28
CA GLU A 60 -15.27 5.87 2.60
C GLU A 60 -15.89 7.27 2.49
N GLU A 61 -15.34 8.14 1.63
CA GLU A 61 -15.90 9.47 1.36
C GLU A 61 -17.33 9.39 0.80
N LYS A 62 -17.59 8.45 -0.12
CA LYS A 62 -18.93 8.22 -0.67
C LYS A 62 -19.90 7.68 0.36
N ILE A 63 -19.46 6.74 1.20
CA ILE A 63 -20.27 6.21 2.31
C ILE A 63 -20.67 7.36 3.22
N ALA A 64 -19.72 8.18 3.68
CA ALA A 64 -20.00 9.31 4.57
C ALA A 64 -21.01 10.31 3.96
N LEU A 65 -20.90 10.58 2.65
CA LEU A 65 -21.84 11.43 1.94
C LEU A 65 -23.25 10.83 1.92
N LEU A 66 -23.38 9.55 1.56
CA LEU A 66 -24.67 8.87 1.48
C LEU A 66 -25.30 8.66 2.86
N GLU A 67 -24.50 8.44 3.90
CA GLU A 67 -24.99 8.41 5.29
C GLU A 67 -25.55 9.75 5.74
N THR A 68 -24.89 10.85 5.33
CA THR A 68 -25.39 12.20 5.59
C THR A 68 -26.72 12.43 4.86
N GLN A 69 -26.81 12.07 3.58
CA GLN A 69 -28.06 12.14 2.81
C GLN A 69 -29.16 11.28 3.43
N LYS A 70 -28.84 10.05 3.85
CA LYS A 70 -29.79 9.17 4.56
C LYS A 70 -30.33 9.85 5.80
N LYS A 71 -29.47 10.47 6.61
CA LYS A 71 -29.87 11.16 7.84
C LYS A 71 -30.76 12.38 7.55
N GLU A 72 -30.48 13.11 6.48
CA GLU A 72 -31.35 14.21 6.01
C GLU A 72 -32.73 13.68 5.59
N LEU A 73 -32.77 12.58 4.84
CA LEU A 73 -34.03 11.91 4.46
C LEU A 73 -34.79 11.40 5.68
N ASP A 74 -34.12 10.80 6.67
CA ASP A 74 -34.72 10.36 7.95
C ASP A 74 -35.36 11.54 8.71
N HIS A 75 -34.72 12.72 8.66
CA HIS A 75 -35.28 13.93 9.25
C HIS A 75 -36.54 14.38 8.51
N ILE A 76 -36.53 14.31 7.17
CA ILE A 76 -37.71 14.61 6.35
C ILE A 76 -38.85 13.62 6.62
N PHE A 77 -38.56 12.33 6.78
CA PHE A 77 -39.57 11.33 7.17
C PHE A 77 -40.17 11.54 8.56
N SER A 78 -39.46 12.27 9.43
CA SER A 78 -39.96 12.60 10.76
C SER A 78 -40.99 13.73 10.73
N ASP A 79 -41.14 14.45 9.61
CA ASP A 79 -42.14 15.51 9.42
C ASP A 79 -43.47 14.92 8.92
N PRO A 80 -44.57 15.01 9.70
CA PRO A 80 -45.89 14.54 9.26
C PRO A 80 -46.42 15.24 8.00
N ALA A 81 -46.01 16.49 7.75
CA ALA A 81 -46.45 17.26 6.58
C ALA A 81 -45.95 16.68 5.25
N LEU A 82 -44.94 15.82 5.27
CA LEU A 82 -44.48 15.07 4.11
C LEU A 82 -45.60 14.22 3.50
N TYR A 83 -46.45 13.64 4.34
CA TYR A 83 -47.47 12.69 3.92
C TYR A 83 -48.72 13.35 3.34
N ASP A 84 -48.86 14.67 3.48
CA ASP A 84 -49.92 15.45 2.84
C ASP A 84 -49.70 15.57 1.33
N ASP A 85 -48.44 15.48 0.87
CA ASP A 85 -48.05 15.48 -0.53
C ASP A 85 -47.62 14.08 -0.99
N ARG A 86 -48.56 13.38 -1.61
CA ARG A 86 -48.36 11.99 -2.06
C ARG A 86 -47.21 11.85 -3.06
N GLU A 87 -47.02 12.82 -3.95
CA GLU A 87 -45.96 12.74 -4.98
C GLU A 87 -44.59 12.93 -4.33
N LYS A 88 -44.45 13.91 -3.43
CA LYS A 88 -43.21 14.10 -2.67
C LYS A 88 -42.86 12.90 -1.80
N SER A 89 -43.84 12.32 -1.10
CA SER A 89 -43.63 11.14 -0.25
C SER A 89 -43.11 9.94 -1.05
N VAL A 90 -43.63 9.71 -2.26
CA VAL A 90 -43.16 8.63 -3.15
C VAL A 90 -41.73 8.87 -3.63
N GLU A 91 -41.41 10.10 -4.04
CA GLU A 91 -40.07 10.45 -4.52
C GLU A 91 -39.02 10.33 -3.41
N ILE A 92 -39.31 10.84 -2.20
CA ILE A 92 -38.41 10.73 -1.04
C ILE A 92 -38.23 9.25 -0.62
N ASN A 93 -39.28 8.43 -0.68
CA ASN A 93 -39.17 6.98 -0.48
C ASN A 93 -38.26 6.31 -1.50
N LYS A 94 -38.35 6.71 -2.77
CA LYS A 94 -37.50 6.16 -3.83
C LYS A 94 -36.04 6.55 -3.61
N GLN A 95 -35.76 7.82 -3.31
CA GLN A 95 -34.42 8.31 -3.01
C GLN A 95 -33.83 7.58 -1.81
N TYR A 96 -34.59 7.44 -0.72
CA TYR A 96 -34.15 6.70 0.46
C TYR A 96 -33.79 5.26 0.14
N LYS A 97 -34.64 4.54 -0.61
CA LYS A 97 -34.34 3.17 -1.04
C LYS A 97 -33.06 3.09 -1.87
N THR A 98 -32.86 4.03 -2.80
CA THR A 98 -31.63 4.11 -3.60
C THR A 98 -30.41 4.33 -2.71
N VAL A 99 -30.46 5.28 -1.78
CA VAL A 99 -29.36 5.57 -0.84
C VAL A 99 -29.02 4.33 0.00
N ILE A 100 -30.02 3.62 0.54
CA ILE A 100 -29.80 2.39 1.32
C ILE A 100 -29.17 1.29 0.47
N GLN A 101 -29.64 1.10 -0.76
CA GLN A 101 -29.07 0.11 -1.67
C GLN A 101 -27.63 0.44 -2.03
N GLU A 102 -27.33 1.70 -2.34
CA GLU A 102 -25.99 2.14 -2.70
C GLU A 102 -25.03 2.03 -1.50
N LEU A 103 -25.48 2.42 -0.30
CA LEU A 103 -24.73 2.20 0.93
C LEU A 103 -24.39 0.72 1.14
N SER A 104 -25.36 -0.18 0.97
CA SER A 104 -25.12 -1.61 1.11
C SER A 104 -24.06 -2.12 0.12
N VAL A 105 -24.08 -1.64 -1.13
CA VAL A 105 -23.09 -2.03 -2.15
C VAL A 105 -21.71 -1.49 -1.77
N LEU A 106 -21.62 -0.22 -1.36
CA LEU A 106 -20.37 0.41 -0.98
C LEU A 106 -19.75 -0.22 0.27
N TYR A 107 -20.57 -0.60 1.26
CA TYR A 107 -20.09 -1.33 2.44
C TYR A 107 -19.49 -2.68 2.07
N ASN A 108 -20.15 -3.46 1.21
CA ASN A 108 -19.58 -4.72 0.72
C ASN A 108 -18.27 -4.50 -0.03
N GLN A 109 -18.21 -3.48 -0.91
CA GLN A 109 -16.98 -3.13 -1.64
C GLN A 109 -15.86 -2.71 -0.69
N TRP A 110 -16.17 -1.92 0.33
CA TRP A 110 -15.21 -1.50 1.35
C TRP A 110 -14.64 -2.71 2.10
N GLU A 111 -15.50 -3.65 2.52
CA GLU A 111 -15.07 -4.89 3.18
C GLU A 111 -14.15 -5.73 2.26
N GLU A 112 -14.53 -5.92 0.99
CA GLU A 112 -13.72 -6.66 0.02
C GLU A 112 -12.35 -6.01 -0.20
N MET A 113 -12.30 -4.68 -0.35
CA MET A 113 -11.04 -3.96 -0.52
C MET A 113 -10.16 -4.03 0.73
N HIS A 114 -10.74 -3.99 1.92
CA HIS A 114 -9.99 -4.16 3.16
C HIS A 114 -9.42 -5.58 3.30
N ALA A 115 -10.19 -6.60 2.95
CA ALA A 115 -9.72 -7.98 2.92
C ALA A 115 -8.57 -8.18 1.91
N GLU A 116 -8.66 -7.55 0.73
CA GLU A 116 -7.56 -7.56 -0.24
C GLU A 116 -6.33 -6.81 0.29
N LEU A 117 -6.53 -5.68 0.97
CA LEU A 117 -5.43 -4.90 1.55
C LEU A 117 -4.68 -5.69 2.63
N GLU A 118 -5.41 -6.41 3.48
CA GLU A 118 -4.86 -7.30 4.52
C GLU A 118 -4.06 -8.45 3.88
N SER A 119 -4.60 -9.08 2.83
CA SER A 119 -3.91 -10.11 2.05
C SER A 119 -2.61 -9.60 1.43
N ILE A 120 -2.59 -8.35 0.91
CA ILE A 120 -1.37 -7.74 0.37
C ILE A 120 -0.33 -7.49 1.48
N SER A 121 -0.75 -7.07 2.69
CA SER A 121 0.18 -6.89 3.81
C SER A 121 0.73 -8.20 4.35
N ASP A 122 -0.06 -9.26 4.41
CA ASP A 122 0.39 -10.57 4.90
C ASP A 122 1.40 -11.23 3.96
N GLN A 123 1.35 -10.90 2.66
CA GLN A 123 2.35 -11.31 1.68
C GLN A 123 3.67 -10.52 1.75
N GLU A 124 3.75 -9.45 2.56
CA GLU A 124 5.03 -8.81 2.91
C GLU A 124 5.79 -9.70 3.93
N ILE A 125 6.26 -10.88 3.49
CA ILE A 125 7.11 -11.78 4.32
C ILE A 125 8.32 -10.98 4.84
N PRO A 126 8.63 -11.06 6.15
CA PRO A 126 9.77 -10.36 6.74
C PRO A 126 11.06 -10.73 6.02
N GLN A 127 11.87 -9.72 5.72
CA GLN A 127 13.24 -9.97 5.29
C GLN A 127 13.92 -10.81 6.40
N ARG A 128 14.17 -12.10 6.12
CA ARG A 128 15.22 -12.82 6.81
C ARG A 128 16.48 -12.01 6.55
N ILE A 129 16.88 -11.20 7.51
CA ILE A 129 18.26 -10.76 7.60
C ILE A 129 19.02 -12.08 7.75
N PRO A 130 19.87 -12.49 6.79
CA PRO A 130 20.79 -13.56 7.07
C PRO A 130 21.73 -12.98 8.13
N GLU A 131 21.49 -13.30 9.41
CA GLU A 131 22.55 -13.18 10.39
C GLU A 131 23.68 -14.04 9.85
N SER A 132 24.70 -13.33 9.38
CA SER A 132 25.95 -13.87 8.90
C SER A 132 26.42 -14.85 9.95
N ASN A 133 26.43 -16.13 9.57
CA ASN A 133 27.22 -17.15 10.22
C ASN A 133 28.69 -16.79 9.96
N GLY A 134 29.17 -15.79 10.69
CA GLY A 134 30.53 -15.28 10.65
C GLY A 134 31.25 -15.81 11.87
N LEU A 135 31.93 -16.94 11.69
CA LEU A 135 32.95 -17.44 12.60
C LEU A 135 33.90 -16.28 13.00
N ARG A 136 33.99 -15.97 14.30
CA ARG A 136 35.26 -15.98 15.04
C ARG A 136 35.04 -15.88 16.54
#